data_AF-A0A2M7A2P5-F1
#
_entry.id   AF-A0A2M7A2P5-F1
#
_cell.length_a   1.000
_cell.length_b   1.000
_cell.length_c   1.000
_cell.angle_alpha   90.00
_cell.angle_beta   90.00
_cell.angle_gamma   90.00
#
_symmetry.space_group_name_H-M   'P 1'
#
loop_
_entity.id
_entity.type
_entity.pdbx_description
1 polymer ?
#
loop_
_entity_poly.entity_id
_entity_poly.type
_entity_poly.pdbx_seq_one_letter_code
_entity_poly.pdbx_strand_id
1 'polypeptide(L)'
;MTPRERVLTALRREIPDRVPWMEGIVGNGIASAVCGEPINVDWSVAPDGFPKQRGAALAEERKKVNRVFGKDNINFSAFAPIFATKMEKATDGSNVLVGDGLMRSEEDFDRLFKLPPPDDSGDKCK
;
A
#
# COMPACT_ATOMS: atom_id res chain seq x y z
N MET A 1 -4.69 -26.05 -2.04
CA MET A 1 -5.43 -24.85 -1.59
C MET A 1 -5.16 -23.69 -2.55
N THR A 2 -6.14 -22.83 -2.79
CA THR A 2 -5.92 -21.55 -3.49
C THR A 2 -5.04 -20.62 -2.63
N PRO A 3 -4.37 -19.61 -3.21
CA PRO A 3 -3.67 -18.57 -2.47
C PRO A 3 -4.49 -17.99 -1.30
N ARG A 4 -5.75 -17.62 -1.58
CA ARG A 4 -6.67 -17.07 -0.58
C ARG A 4 -6.97 -18.07 0.54
N GLU A 5 -7.30 -19.31 0.19
CA GLU A 5 -7.55 -20.37 1.19
C GLU A 5 -6.35 -20.57 2.10
N ARG A 6 -5.14 -20.65 1.52
CA ARG A 6 -3.89 -20.84 2.26
C ARG A 6 -3.66 -19.75 3.30
N VAL A 7 -3.82 -18.48 2.91
CA VAL A 7 -3.70 -17.34 3.84
C VAL A 7 -4.75 -17.42 4.95
N LEU A 8 -6.01 -17.66 4.59
CA LEU A 8 -7.09 -17.71 5.58
C LEU A 8 -6.96 -18.88 6.56
N THR A 9 -6.48 -20.03 6.08
CA THR A 9 -6.16 -21.21 6.92
C THR A 9 -5.05 -20.87 7.92
N ALA A 10 -3.96 -20.25 7.47
CA ALA A 10 -2.89 -19.81 8.36
C ALA A 10 -3.37 -18.80 9.42
N LEU A 11 -4.20 -17.82 9.03
CA LEU A 11 -4.77 -16.83 9.97
C LEU A 11 -5.70 -17.47 11.02
N ARG A 12 -6.38 -18.58 10.68
CA ARG A 12 -7.18 -19.36 11.63
C ARG A 12 -6.35 -20.25 12.56
N ARG A 13 -5.02 -20.26 12.42
CA ARG A 13 -4.09 -21.16 13.14
C ARG A 13 -4.31 -22.64 12.80
N GLU A 14 -4.77 -22.91 11.58
CA GLU A 14 -4.87 -24.26 11.00
C GLU A 14 -3.60 -24.58 10.18
N ILE A 15 -3.45 -25.83 9.72
CA ILE A 15 -2.30 -26.26 8.91
C ILE A 15 -2.60 -26.05 7.41
N PRO A 16 -1.95 -25.09 6.73
CA PRO A 16 -2.07 -24.94 5.29
C PRO A 16 -1.26 -26.02 4.53
N ASP A 17 -1.50 -26.13 3.22
CA ASP A 17 -0.73 -27.03 2.34
C ASP A 17 0.74 -26.65 2.17
N ARG A 18 1.10 -25.38 2.44
CA ARG A 18 2.45 -24.85 2.63
C ARG A 18 2.40 -23.52 3.38
N VAL A 19 3.54 -23.03 3.87
CA VAL A 19 3.63 -21.68 4.46
C VAL A 19 3.24 -20.64 3.39
N PRO A 20 2.24 -19.77 3.64
CA PRO A 20 1.88 -18.72 2.68
C PRO A 20 3.02 -17.72 2.53
N TRP A 21 3.39 -17.42 1.28
CA TRP A 21 4.41 -16.41 1.02
C TRP A 21 3.78 -15.05 0.73
N MET A 22 4.17 -14.07 1.54
CA MET A 22 3.80 -12.67 1.39
C MET A 22 5.07 -11.84 1.25
N GLU A 23 5.04 -10.89 0.31
CA GLU A 23 6.17 -9.99 0.06
C GLU A 23 5.61 -8.62 -0.33
N GLY A 24 6.13 -7.58 0.31
CA GLY A 24 5.62 -6.22 0.24
C GLY A 24 5.83 -5.60 -1.15
N ILE A 25 6.67 -4.57 -1.19
CA ILE A 25 6.92 -3.80 -2.41
C ILE A 25 7.99 -4.52 -3.24
N VAL A 26 7.66 -4.79 -4.51
CA VAL A 26 8.65 -5.20 -5.51
C VAL A 26 8.86 -4.02 -6.44
N GLY A 27 10.12 -3.60 -6.60
CA GLY A 27 10.45 -2.52 -7.53
C GLY A 27 10.10 -2.90 -8.96
N ASN A 28 9.55 -1.95 -9.73
CA ASN A 28 9.06 -2.19 -11.09
C ASN A 28 10.12 -2.77 -12.02
N GLY A 29 11.41 -2.42 -11.85
CA GLY A 29 12.51 -2.99 -12.64
C GLY A 29 12.67 -4.50 -12.44
N ILE A 30 12.70 -4.95 -11.18
CA ILE A 30 12.79 -6.38 -10.85
C ILE A 30 11.52 -7.09 -11.30
N ALA A 31 10.35 -6.51 -10.99
CA ALA A 31 9.06 -7.10 -11.35
C ALA A 31 8.93 -7.30 -12.87
N SER A 32 9.31 -6.28 -13.66
CA SER A 32 9.23 -6.35 -15.13
C SER A 32 10.19 -7.37 -15.70
N ALA A 33 11.42 -7.43 -15.18
CA ALA A 33 12.42 -8.40 -15.63
C ALA A 33 11.99 -9.84 -15.38
N VAL A 34 11.42 -10.14 -14.21
CA VAL A 34 10.95 -11.49 -13.87
C VAL A 34 9.65 -11.83 -14.62
N CYS A 35 8.74 -10.88 -14.80
CA CYS A 35 7.48 -11.13 -15.52
C CYS A 35 7.64 -11.21 -17.04
N GLY A 36 8.71 -10.65 -17.60
CA GLY A 36 8.90 -10.55 -19.06
C GLY A 36 7.98 -9.53 -19.73
N GLU A 37 7.27 -8.71 -18.95
CA GLU A 37 6.40 -7.63 -19.43
C GLU A 37 6.53 -6.40 -18.51
N PRO A 38 6.22 -5.18 -18.98
CA PRO A 38 6.27 -3.99 -18.13
C PRO A 38 5.27 -4.08 -16.96
N ILE A 39 5.78 -3.92 -15.75
CA ILE A 39 4.99 -3.78 -14.52
C ILE A 39 4.99 -2.32 -14.08
N ASN A 40 3.79 -1.78 -13.90
CA ASN A 40 3.58 -0.35 -13.64
C ASN A 40 2.79 -0.12 -12.36
N VAL A 41 3.46 -0.34 -11.22
CA VAL A 41 2.88 0.01 -9.92
C VAL A 41 3.43 1.36 -9.46
N ASP A 42 2.54 2.27 -9.09
CA ASP A 42 2.86 3.49 -8.37
C ASP A 42 2.60 3.26 -6.87
N TRP A 43 3.69 3.09 -6.12
CA TRP A 43 3.67 2.92 -4.67
C TRP A 43 3.56 4.24 -3.91
N SER A 44 3.44 5.38 -4.60
CA SER A 44 3.31 6.67 -3.97
C SER A 44 1.93 6.86 -3.34
N VAL A 45 1.95 7.57 -2.21
CA VAL A 45 0.76 7.89 -1.43
C VAL A 45 0.44 9.37 -1.57
N ALA A 46 -0.84 9.70 -1.59
CA ALA A 46 -1.33 11.06 -1.49
C ALA A 46 -1.20 11.55 -0.02
N PRO A 47 -1.27 12.87 0.22
CA PRO A 47 -1.18 13.43 1.57
C PRO A 47 -2.23 12.91 2.56
N ASP A 48 -3.37 12.43 2.04
CA ASP A 48 -4.43 11.77 2.81
C ASP A 48 -4.07 10.33 3.26
N GLY A 49 -2.92 9.82 2.84
CA GLY A 49 -2.41 8.49 3.20
C GLY A 49 -2.83 7.37 2.25
N PHE A 50 -3.66 7.64 1.24
CA PHE A 50 -4.12 6.63 0.28
C PHE A 50 -3.21 6.56 -0.95
N PRO A 51 -3.14 5.41 -1.66
CA PRO A 51 -2.38 5.33 -2.91
C PRO A 51 -2.92 6.28 -3.97
N LYS A 52 -2.01 6.88 -4.73
CA LYS A 52 -2.40 7.68 -5.91
C LYS A 52 -2.97 6.81 -7.03
N GLN A 53 -2.51 5.57 -7.15
CA GLN A 53 -3.03 4.63 -8.13
C GLN A 53 -4.37 4.04 -7.68
N ARG A 54 -5.35 4.04 -8.58
CA ARG A 54 -6.64 3.39 -8.35
C ARG A 54 -6.46 1.92 -7.96
N GLY A 55 -7.13 1.50 -6.88
CA GLY A 55 -6.99 0.15 -6.32
C GLY A 55 -7.23 -0.99 -7.32
N ALA A 56 -8.18 -0.83 -8.24
CA ALA A 56 -8.43 -1.83 -9.29
C ALA A 56 -7.24 -1.98 -10.26
N ALA A 57 -6.62 -0.87 -10.69
CA ALA A 57 -5.46 -0.90 -11.56
C ALA A 57 -4.24 -1.49 -10.85
N LEU A 58 -4.02 -1.09 -9.58
CA LEU A 58 -2.96 -1.66 -8.75
C LEU A 58 -3.14 -3.17 -8.56
N ALA A 59 -4.37 -3.63 -8.34
CA ALA A 59 -4.68 -5.04 -8.17
C ALA A 59 -4.34 -5.86 -9.42
N GLU A 60 -4.64 -5.36 -10.63
CA GLU A 60 -4.29 -6.05 -11.88
C GLU A 60 -2.78 -6.18 -12.09
N GLU A 61 -2.02 -5.10 -11.85
CA GLU A 61 -0.56 -5.15 -11.92
C GLU A 61 0.04 -6.11 -10.88
N ARG A 62 -0.51 -6.11 -9.65
CA ARG A 62 -0.09 -7.05 -8.61
C ARG A 62 -0.42 -8.49 -8.93
N LYS A 63 -1.53 -8.79 -9.61
CA LYS A 63 -1.86 -10.16 -10.04
C LYS A 63 -0.80 -10.70 -11.00
N LYS A 64 -0.28 -9.90 -11.93
CA LYS A 64 0.79 -10.31 -12.85
C LYS A 64 2.03 -10.74 -12.06
N VAL A 65 2.52 -9.88 -11.18
CA VAL A 65 3.71 -10.15 -10.34
C VAL A 65 3.48 -11.38 -9.44
N ASN A 66 2.33 -11.45 -8.78
CA ASN A 66 2.04 -12.53 -7.85
C ASN A 66 1.99 -13.90 -8.52
N ARG A 67 1.51 -13.99 -9.77
CA ARG A 67 1.48 -15.24 -10.53
C ARG A 67 2.88 -15.78 -10.82
N VAL A 68 3.81 -14.88 -11.18
CA VAL A 68 5.19 -15.26 -11.53
C VAL A 68 6.00 -15.59 -10.28
N PHE A 69 5.85 -14.80 -9.21
CA PHE A 69 6.54 -15.04 -7.95
C PHE A 69 5.89 -16.20 -7.15
N GLY A 70 4.62 -16.51 -7.36
CA GLY A 70 3.90 -17.50 -6.54
C GLY A 70 3.50 -16.96 -5.16
N LYS A 71 3.26 -15.65 -5.07
CA LYS A 71 2.80 -14.98 -3.84
C LYS A 71 1.34 -15.30 -3.55
N ASP A 72 1.00 -15.34 -2.26
CA ASP A 72 -0.32 -15.77 -1.81
C ASP A 72 -1.29 -14.62 -1.49
N ASN A 73 -0.84 -13.36 -1.58
CA ASN A 73 -1.62 -12.18 -1.22
C ASN A 73 -1.43 -11.01 -2.21
N ILE A 74 -2.43 -10.14 -2.32
CA ILE A 74 -2.28 -8.81 -2.93
C ILE A 74 -2.01 -7.82 -1.80
N ASN A 75 -1.04 -6.93 -2.00
CA ASN A 75 -0.74 -5.86 -1.06
C ASN A 75 -1.38 -4.57 -1.57
N PHE A 76 -1.96 -3.82 -0.64
CA PHE A 76 -2.38 -2.45 -0.80
C PHE A 76 -1.72 -1.67 0.34
N SER A 77 -1.27 -0.45 0.04
CA SER A 77 -0.63 0.41 1.03
C SER A 77 -1.62 1.51 1.41
N ALA A 78 -1.99 1.61 2.67
CA ALA A 78 -2.61 2.82 3.19
C ALA A 78 -1.84 3.23 4.44
N PHE A 79 -1.64 4.53 4.58
CA PHE A 79 -1.01 5.14 5.73
C PHE A 79 -2.04 5.97 6.47
N ALA A 80 -1.81 6.18 7.76
CA ALA A 80 -2.50 7.25 8.46
C ALA A 80 -2.21 8.59 7.75
N PRO A 81 -3.14 9.56 7.80
CA PRO A 81 -2.88 10.90 7.27
C PRO A 81 -1.57 11.48 7.81
N ILE A 82 -0.80 12.10 6.92
CA ILE A 82 0.54 12.59 7.25
C ILE A 82 0.44 14.05 7.69
N PHE A 83 0.65 14.30 8.98
CA PHE A 83 0.63 15.64 9.58
C PHE A 83 2.03 16.26 9.61
N ALA A 84 2.65 16.43 8.45
CA ALA A 84 3.95 17.07 8.29
C ALA A 84 3.98 18.00 7.06
N THR A 85 4.79 19.05 7.13
CA THR A 85 5.05 19.91 5.95
C THR A 85 5.94 19.18 4.94
N LYS A 86 5.73 19.48 3.65
CA LYS A 86 6.51 19.04 2.47
C LYS A 86 6.98 17.58 2.46
N MET A 87 6.31 16.80 1.61
CA MET A 87 6.75 15.48 1.16
C MET A 87 7.37 15.64 -0.25
N GLU A 88 8.62 16.10 -0.34
CA GLU A 88 9.34 16.27 -1.61
C GLU A 88 10.26 15.07 -1.87
N LYS A 89 10.36 14.63 -3.14
CA LYS A 89 11.38 13.64 -3.51
C LYS A 89 12.75 14.24 -3.28
N ALA A 90 13.62 13.51 -2.59
CA ALA A 90 15.01 13.93 -2.49
C ALA A 90 15.64 13.98 -3.88
N THR A 91 16.49 14.99 -4.13
CA THR A 91 17.15 15.21 -5.42
C THR A 91 18.27 14.22 -5.69
N ASP A 92 18.74 13.52 -4.65
CA ASP A 92 19.78 12.49 -4.69
C ASP A 92 19.24 11.08 -4.95
N GLY A 93 17.94 10.94 -5.19
CA GLY A 93 17.28 9.65 -5.42
C GLY A 93 16.99 8.86 -4.14
N SER A 94 17.26 9.43 -2.96
CA SER A 94 16.80 8.87 -1.69
C SER A 94 15.29 9.06 -1.49
N ASN A 95 14.78 8.56 -0.36
CA ASN A 95 13.35 8.59 -0.04
C ASN A 95 12.83 10.03 0.14
N VAL A 96 11.51 10.15 0.22
CA VAL A 96 10.84 11.44 0.42
C VAL A 96 11.34 12.12 1.69
N LEU A 97 11.71 13.40 1.57
CA LEU A 97 12.06 14.24 2.72
C LEU A 97 10.77 14.63 3.45
N VAL A 98 10.75 14.43 4.76
CA VAL A 98 9.63 14.80 5.63
C VAL A 98 10.01 16.07 6.37
N GLY A 99 9.23 17.14 6.20
CA GLY A 99 9.42 18.41 6.90
C GLY A 99 8.83 18.43 8.31
N ASP A 100 8.61 19.64 8.82
CA ASP A 100 8.15 19.86 10.20
C ASP A 100 6.79 19.20 10.49
N GLY A 101 6.68 18.58 11.65
CA GLY A 101 5.42 18.06 12.18
C GLY A 101 4.41 19.17 12.49
N LEU A 102 3.16 18.94 12.11
CA LEU A 102 2.03 19.87 12.26
C LEU A 102 1.29 19.72 13.60
N MET A 103 1.46 18.60 14.31
CA MET A 103 0.86 18.37 15.63
C MET A 103 1.88 18.64 16.73
N ARG A 104 1.74 19.77 17.45
CA ARG A 104 2.65 20.16 18.55
C ARG A 104 1.96 20.25 19.91
N SER A 105 0.64 20.31 19.92
CA SER A 105 -0.20 20.34 21.12
C SER A 105 -1.44 19.45 20.96
N GLU A 106 -2.16 19.26 22.05
CA GLU A 106 -3.47 18.61 22.06
C GLU A 106 -4.51 19.38 21.24
N GLU A 107 -4.47 20.72 21.28
CA GLU A 107 -5.32 21.58 20.44
C GLU A 107 -5.08 21.37 18.94
N ASP A 108 -3.82 21.15 18.52
CA ASP A 108 -3.51 20.81 17.14
C ASP A 108 -4.11 19.46 16.73
N PHE A 109 -4.10 18.47 17.62
CA PHE A 109 -4.71 17.17 17.37
C PHE A 109 -6.23 17.32 17.15
N ASP A 110 -6.91 18.01 18.07
CA ASP A 110 -8.36 18.22 17.98
C ASP A 110 -8.75 19.00 16.72
N ARG A 111 -7.90 19.92 16.26
CA ARG A 111 -8.15 20.72 15.06
C ARG A 111 -7.85 19.96 13.77
N LEU A 112 -6.73 19.23 13.70
CA LEU A 112 -6.20 18.64 12.47
C LEU A 112 -6.67 17.20 12.24
N PHE A 113 -6.79 16.39 13.28
CA PHE A 113 -7.19 14.99 13.14
C PHE A 113 -8.72 14.86 13.17
N LYS A 114 -9.30 14.37 12.08
CA LYS A 114 -10.73 14.08 11.95
C LYS A 114 -10.90 12.69 11.34
N LEU A 115 -11.60 11.81 12.05
CA LEU A 115 -12.05 10.57 11.45
C LEU A 115 -13.16 10.87 10.42
N PRO A 116 -13.25 10.09 9.33
CA PRO A 116 -14.39 10.18 8.45
C PRO A 116 -15.69 9.86 9.23
N PRO A 117 -16.84 10.41 8.81
CA PRO A 117 -18.13 10.04 9.36
C PRO A 117 -18.33 8.52 9.34
N PRO A 118 -19.01 7.92 10.34
CA PRO A 118 -19.24 6.47 10.38
C PRO A 118 -20.02 5.91 9.19
N ASP A 119 -20.75 6.77 8.47
CA ASP A 119 -21.57 6.47 7.30
C ASP A 119 -20.90 6.85 5.97
N ASP A 120 -19.63 7.25 5.98
CA ASP A 120 -18.89 7.54 4.74
C ASP A 120 -18.68 6.26 3.92
N SER A 121 -19.33 6.19 2.74
CA SER A 121 -19.23 5.02 1.84
C SER A 121 -17.88 4.93 1.11
N GLY A 122 -17.00 5.92 1.25
CA GLY A 122 -15.69 5.92 0.60
C GLY A 122 -15.72 6.12 -0.93
N ASP A 123 -16.90 6.39 -1.52
CA ASP A 123 -17.08 6.55 -2.97
C ASP A 123 -16.46 7.84 -3.56
N LYS A 124 -15.79 8.65 -2.75
CA LYS A 124 -15.21 9.94 -3.17
C LYS A 124 -13.73 9.91 -3.53
N CYS A 125 -13.16 8.76 -3.90
CA CYS A 125 -11.87 8.74 -4.60
C CYS A 125 -12.05 9.26 -6.05
N LYS A 126 -11.91 10.58 -6.24
CA LYS A 126 -11.71 11.22 -7.55
C LYS A 126 -10.26 11.10 -7.99
#